data_AF-A0A1L7H7E0-F1
#
_entry.id   AF-A0A1L7H7E0-F1
#
_cell.length_a   1.000
_cell.length_b   1.000
_cell.length_c   1.000
_cell.angle_alpha   90.00
_cell.angle_beta   90.00
_cell.angle_gamma   90.00
#
_symmetry.space_group_name_H-M   'P 1'
#
loop_
_entity.id
_entity.type
_entity.pdbx_description
1 polymer ?
#
loop_
_entity_poly.entity_id
_entity_poly.type
_entity_poly.pdbx_seq_one_letter_code
_entity_poly.pdbx_strand_id
1 'polypeptide(L)'
;MNTVVPKVITILVMCMTYVCADEYEVGVTAILPGVSPRTCLGLGEQSCTENGDTIVSVVDNYEGIPCYVPGVISTCQERETVTNEVWKGTAPFCNPSATACDDACMDEVLTARCDSRDGTCCWTGLPEKKLCYPRDGEVPMEVSHTNSGLECAMCDVFGFICNSTTELELDQLFLDGDHARCLPPPPVPLCDTEYNEFTVISYNVYEIPYPVGQFGQRERLCRIPNRLLEEHPGVDVIIFQEVFKGGCGYEFGVSLKDLLAANGFIYSTTTVGDPPEMYFRPYNGGVFIASRWPILEESSTTFDPVPTEDIYLTKGVAYAKIEKSTNAGSKVYHIFGTHFQFTPSGTDHADYDTIRVLQSQQMAQFMTAQNIPQDEPVILGGDLNVDSIKYSDHRDELFDIIGATVPPIIGDLDTTFDPVINQLPGEGFIGAIPEWLDYVLTLNAHQQPSSSSLEAFRLVSHYDDPIMYCYPDMVYTDFIFPPISYSPEVLAAMCTFAYDLSDHFPVIGTFTFQN
;
A
#
# COMPACT_ATOMS: atom_id res chain seq x y z
N MET A 1 -10.07 43.61 -10.45
CA MET A 1 -11.25 43.06 -11.15
C MET A 1 -10.71 41.91 -11.99
N ASN A 2 -10.88 40.63 -11.69
CA ASN A 2 -11.94 39.92 -10.99
C ASN A 2 -11.36 38.88 -10.02
N THR A 3 -12.00 38.79 -8.86
CA THR A 3 -11.84 37.76 -7.83
C THR A 3 -12.41 36.43 -8.32
N VAL A 4 -11.60 35.37 -8.30
CA VAL A 4 -12.08 33.99 -8.50
C VAL A 4 -12.53 33.46 -7.14
N VAL A 5 -13.83 33.18 -7.05
CA VAL A 5 -14.49 32.63 -5.86
C VAL A 5 -14.32 31.11 -5.89
N PRO A 6 -13.88 30.44 -4.80
CA PRO A 6 -13.86 28.99 -4.76
C PRO A 6 -15.31 28.48 -4.63
N LYS A 7 -15.69 27.57 -5.54
CA LYS A 7 -16.98 26.89 -5.51
C LYS A 7 -16.98 25.88 -4.35
N VAL A 8 -17.54 26.30 -3.23
CA VAL A 8 -17.93 25.45 -2.11
C VAL A 8 -19.04 24.50 -2.58
N ILE A 9 -18.74 23.21 -2.63
CA ILE A 9 -19.76 22.16 -2.79
C ILE A 9 -20.44 21.99 -1.42
N THR A 10 -21.67 22.51 -1.32
CA THR A 10 -22.56 22.28 -0.18
C THR A 10 -23.29 20.96 -0.41
N ILE A 11 -22.93 19.89 0.32
CA ILE A 11 -23.74 18.66 0.37
C ILE A 11 -24.64 18.72 1.62
N LEU A 12 -25.94 18.52 1.37
CA LEU A 12 -27.01 18.50 2.36
C LEU A 12 -26.78 17.42 3.43
N VAL A 13 -26.76 17.83 4.69
CA VAL A 13 -27.02 16.96 5.85
C VAL A 13 -28.53 16.73 5.92
N MET A 14 -28.98 15.50 5.67
CA MET A 14 -30.29 15.03 6.14
C MET A 14 -30.09 14.13 7.37
N CYS A 15 -30.56 14.60 8.52
CA CYS A 15 -30.78 13.77 9.70
C CYS A 15 -31.74 12.62 9.37
N MET A 16 -31.33 11.39 9.61
CA MET A 16 -32.25 10.34 10.04
C MET A 16 -31.76 9.78 11.37
N THR A 17 -32.54 10.04 12.41
CA THR A 17 -32.45 9.40 13.72
C THR A 17 -32.88 7.94 13.60
N TYR A 18 -32.03 6.99 14.00
CA TYR A 18 -32.51 5.68 14.47
C TYR A 18 -31.71 5.21 15.69
N VAL A 19 -32.46 4.55 16.56
CA VAL A 19 -32.21 4.22 17.96
C VAL A 19 -31.47 2.88 18.06
N CYS A 20 -30.49 2.79 18.97
CA CYS A 20 -29.77 1.56 19.30
C CYS A 20 -30.70 0.48 19.89
N ALA A 21 -30.46 -0.79 19.55
CA ALA A 21 -30.86 -1.94 20.37
C ALA A 21 -30.02 -3.19 20.03
N ASP A 22 -29.11 -3.50 20.96
CA ASP A 22 -28.68 -4.79 21.55
C ASP A 22 -28.40 -6.07 20.73
N GLU A 23 -27.38 -6.76 21.25
CA GLU A 23 -26.77 -8.05 20.91
C GLU A 23 -27.77 -9.21 20.69
N TYR A 24 -27.42 -10.15 19.81
CA TYR A 24 -28.02 -11.48 19.79
C TYR A 24 -26.96 -12.60 19.77
N GLU A 25 -26.93 -13.38 20.85
CA GLU A 25 -26.40 -14.74 20.89
C GLU A 25 -27.35 -15.73 20.17
N VAL A 26 -26.76 -16.77 19.57
CA VAL A 26 -27.46 -17.83 18.83
C VAL A 26 -28.01 -18.89 19.80
N GLY A 27 -29.32 -19.18 19.77
CA GLY A 27 -29.87 -20.37 20.44
C GLY A 27 -31.40 -20.54 20.48
N VAL A 28 -31.91 -21.53 19.72
CA VAL A 28 -33.18 -22.30 19.85
C VAL A 28 -34.54 -21.56 19.79
N THR A 29 -35.32 -21.80 18.71
CA THR A 29 -36.69 -21.29 18.53
C THR A 29 -37.78 -22.05 19.32
N ALA A 30 -38.67 -21.29 19.96
CA ALA A 30 -39.95 -21.75 20.51
C ALA A 30 -41.08 -21.81 19.44
N ILE A 31 -42.07 -22.69 19.63
CA ILE A 31 -43.23 -22.90 18.74
C ILE A 31 -44.28 -21.79 18.93
N LEU A 32 -44.72 -21.15 17.84
CA LEU A 32 -45.81 -20.15 17.84
C LEU A 32 -47.20 -20.83 17.82
N PRO A 33 -48.17 -20.43 18.67
CA PRO A 33 -49.53 -20.97 18.65
C PRO A 33 -50.36 -20.42 17.48
N GLY A 34 -51.00 -21.31 16.71
CA GLY A 34 -51.92 -20.93 15.61
C GLY A 34 -51.46 -21.31 14.21
N VAL A 35 -50.24 -21.85 14.05
CA VAL A 35 -49.73 -22.36 12.77
C VAL A 35 -49.91 -23.88 12.73
N SER A 36 -50.74 -24.39 11.82
CA SER A 36 -50.82 -25.84 11.58
C SER A 36 -49.46 -26.35 11.05
N PRO A 37 -48.84 -27.38 11.65
CA PRO A 37 -47.59 -27.94 11.12
C PRO A 37 -47.84 -28.51 9.73
N ARG A 38 -47.12 -28.03 8.71
CA ARG A 38 -47.15 -28.58 7.36
C ARG A 38 -45.89 -29.40 7.11
N THR A 39 -46.08 -30.63 6.66
CA THR A 39 -45.00 -31.59 6.38
C THR A 39 -44.38 -31.29 5.01
N CYS A 40 -43.06 -31.06 4.96
CA CYS A 40 -42.32 -30.95 3.70
C CYS A 40 -42.27 -32.33 3.01
N LEU A 41 -42.53 -32.40 1.69
CA LEU A 41 -42.79 -33.65 0.98
C LEU A 41 -41.56 -34.28 0.28
N GLY A 42 -40.34 -33.82 0.54
CA GLY A 42 -39.15 -34.46 -0.03
C GLY A 42 -37.83 -33.95 0.55
N LEU A 43 -36.80 -34.81 0.49
CA LEU A 43 -35.40 -34.45 0.70
C LEU A 43 -34.78 -34.19 -0.68
N GLY A 44 -34.20 -33.02 -0.90
CA GLY A 44 -33.38 -32.75 -2.08
C GLY A 44 -32.09 -33.57 -2.11
N GLU A 45 -31.39 -33.60 -3.24
CA GLU A 45 -30.12 -34.32 -3.40
C GLU A 45 -29.05 -33.81 -2.41
N GLN A 46 -28.31 -34.76 -1.82
CA GLN A 46 -27.20 -34.47 -0.92
C GLN A 46 -25.92 -34.26 -1.73
N SER A 47 -25.34 -33.08 -1.62
CA SER A 47 -24.00 -32.74 -2.11
C SER A 47 -23.18 -32.27 -0.91
N CYS A 48 -22.05 -32.92 -0.61
CA CYS A 48 -21.12 -32.42 0.41
C CYS A 48 -20.50 -31.11 -0.14
N THR A 49 -20.46 -30.03 0.63
CA THR A 49 -19.72 -28.80 0.24
C THR A 49 -18.22 -29.08 0.25
N GLU A 50 -17.44 -28.37 -0.56
CA GLU A 50 -15.98 -28.57 -0.73
C GLU A 50 -15.17 -28.45 0.58
N ASN A 51 -15.74 -27.84 1.63
CA ASN A 51 -15.09 -27.64 2.92
C ASN A 51 -15.56 -28.56 4.04
N GLY A 52 -16.44 -29.53 3.80
CA GLY A 52 -16.91 -30.48 4.83
C GLY A 52 -17.76 -29.88 5.97
N ASP A 53 -17.92 -28.56 6.05
CA ASP A 53 -18.76 -27.85 7.01
C ASP A 53 -20.11 -27.40 6.40
N THR A 54 -21.13 -27.42 7.25
CA THR A 54 -22.56 -27.54 6.90
C THR A 54 -23.24 -26.19 6.62
N ILE A 55 -23.87 -25.98 5.45
CA ILE A 55 -25.11 -25.19 5.31
C ILE A 55 -26.04 -25.86 4.29
N VAL A 56 -27.25 -26.17 4.74
CA VAL A 56 -28.38 -26.59 3.90
C VAL A 56 -29.09 -25.33 3.41
N SER A 57 -29.05 -25.02 2.12
CA SER A 57 -30.04 -24.11 1.54
C SER A 57 -31.23 -24.93 1.04
N VAL A 58 -32.33 -24.92 1.79
CA VAL A 58 -33.62 -25.40 1.28
C VAL A 58 -34.26 -24.26 0.52
N VAL A 59 -34.37 -24.40 -0.81
CA VAL A 59 -35.40 -23.67 -1.55
C VAL A 59 -36.08 -24.68 -2.45
N ASP A 60 -37.30 -25.07 -2.08
CA ASP A 60 -38.25 -25.57 -3.07
C ASP A 60 -39.42 -24.59 -3.10
N ASN A 61 -39.64 -23.98 -4.26
CA ASN A 61 -40.68 -22.99 -4.45
C ASN A 61 -42.01 -23.71 -4.64
N TYR A 62 -42.86 -23.72 -3.61
CA TYR A 62 -44.29 -23.89 -3.81
C TYR A 62 -45.00 -22.63 -3.35
N GLU A 63 -45.53 -21.87 -4.33
CA GLU A 63 -46.23 -20.58 -4.15
C GLU A 63 -45.41 -19.46 -3.47
N GLY A 64 -44.07 -19.51 -3.55
CA GLY A 64 -43.20 -18.35 -3.28
C GLY A 64 -42.96 -18.02 -1.80
N ILE A 65 -43.09 -18.97 -0.87
CA ILE A 65 -42.74 -18.75 0.55
C ILE A 65 -41.81 -19.88 1.06
N PRO A 66 -40.63 -19.59 1.64
CA PRO A 66 -39.67 -20.61 2.13
C PRO A 66 -40.13 -21.35 3.40
N CYS A 67 -39.69 -22.61 3.60
CA CYS A 67 -39.94 -23.43 4.79
C CYS A 67 -38.65 -24.09 5.34
N TYR A 68 -38.54 -24.27 6.66
CA TYR A 68 -37.34 -24.83 7.35
C TYR A 68 -37.71 -26.04 8.24
N VAL A 69 -36.87 -27.09 8.26
CA VAL A 69 -37.03 -28.29 9.13
C VAL A 69 -35.85 -28.38 10.12
N PRO A 70 -36.04 -28.72 11.41
CA PRO A 70 -34.92 -28.85 12.35
C PRO A 70 -34.28 -30.24 12.33
N GLY A 71 -32.96 -30.28 12.16
CA GLY A 71 -32.05 -31.25 12.78
C GLY A 71 -31.93 -32.65 12.17
N VAL A 72 -30.99 -32.84 11.23
CA VAL A 72 -30.20 -34.07 11.03
C VAL A 72 -28.80 -33.68 10.54
N ILE A 73 -27.74 -34.10 11.25
CA ILE A 73 -26.33 -33.92 10.85
C ILE A 73 -25.77 -35.28 10.40
N SER A 74 -25.11 -35.33 9.25
CA SER A 74 -24.36 -36.50 8.74
C SER A 74 -23.01 -36.05 8.19
N THR A 75 -21.92 -36.74 8.56
CA THR A 75 -20.53 -36.38 8.21
C THR A 75 -19.95 -37.27 7.11
N CYS A 76 -19.33 -36.69 6.06
CA CYS A 76 -18.66 -37.40 4.94
C CYS A 76 -17.22 -37.85 5.35
N GLN A 77 -16.68 -38.99 4.87
CA GLN A 77 -15.34 -39.56 5.23
C GLN A 77 -14.15 -38.92 4.47
N GLU A 78 -12.96 -38.87 5.11
CA GLU A 78 -11.67 -38.31 4.62
C GLU A 78 -10.98 -39.11 3.50
N ARG A 79 -10.10 -38.45 2.71
CA ARG A 79 -9.32 -39.03 1.59
C ARG A 79 -7.81 -38.80 1.79
N GLU A 80 -7.00 -39.84 1.53
CA GLU A 80 -5.54 -39.92 1.74
C GLU A 80 -4.70 -38.94 0.87
N THR A 81 -3.55 -38.50 1.41
CA THR A 81 -2.56 -37.56 0.85
C THR A 81 -1.69 -38.16 -0.26
N VAL A 82 -1.41 -37.40 -1.32
CA VAL A 82 -0.38 -37.72 -2.34
C VAL A 82 0.87 -36.88 -2.08
N THR A 83 2.02 -37.54 -1.94
CA THR A 83 3.35 -36.92 -1.80
C THR A 83 3.98 -36.61 -3.16
N ASN A 84 4.66 -35.46 -3.25
CA ASN A 84 5.54 -34.96 -4.33
C ASN A 84 4.90 -34.12 -5.45
N GLU A 85 4.55 -32.86 -5.15
CA GLU A 85 4.54 -31.81 -6.18
C GLU A 85 5.19 -30.54 -5.64
N VAL A 86 6.14 -30.02 -6.42
CA VAL A 86 6.94 -28.83 -6.14
C VAL A 86 6.20 -27.63 -6.70
N TRP A 87 5.86 -26.68 -5.83
CA TRP A 87 5.26 -25.41 -6.22
C TRP A 87 6.28 -24.57 -7.01
N LYS A 88 5.84 -24.04 -8.16
CA LYS A 88 6.56 -23.04 -8.94
C LYS A 88 5.55 -21.99 -9.44
N GLY A 89 5.65 -20.77 -8.91
CA GLY A 89 5.34 -19.48 -9.57
C GLY A 89 3.91 -18.98 -9.75
N THR A 90 3.83 -17.67 -10.01
CA THR A 90 2.68 -16.74 -9.91
C THR A 90 2.09 -16.34 -11.27
N ALA A 91 0.75 -16.25 -11.36
CA ALA A 91 0.05 -15.51 -12.43
C ALA A 91 -1.28 -14.92 -11.91
N PRO A 92 -1.61 -13.64 -12.22
CA PRO A 92 -2.85 -12.98 -11.80
C PRO A 92 -3.89 -12.99 -12.93
N PHE A 93 -5.14 -13.28 -12.61
CA PHE A 93 -6.29 -12.74 -13.34
C PHE A 93 -7.16 -12.05 -12.29
N CYS A 94 -7.36 -10.74 -12.42
CA CYS A 94 -8.24 -10.01 -11.50
C CYS A 94 -9.69 -9.91 -12.00
N ASN A 95 -10.01 -10.54 -13.15
CA ASN A 95 -11.39 -10.84 -13.58
C ASN A 95 -11.40 -11.76 -14.82
N PRO A 96 -11.06 -13.06 -14.69
CA PRO A 96 -11.09 -13.96 -15.84
C PRO A 96 -12.54 -14.12 -16.33
N SER A 97 -12.75 -14.01 -17.65
CA SER A 97 -14.03 -14.43 -18.25
C SER A 97 -14.30 -15.91 -17.88
N ALA A 98 -15.56 -16.32 -17.88
CA ALA A 98 -15.91 -17.71 -17.55
C ALA A 98 -15.20 -18.75 -18.44
N THR A 99 -14.69 -18.35 -19.61
CA THR A 99 -14.04 -19.20 -20.62
C THR A 99 -12.53 -18.99 -20.73
N ALA A 100 -11.91 -18.16 -19.87
CA ALA A 100 -10.53 -17.73 -20.05
C ALA A 100 -9.50 -18.89 -20.13
N CYS A 101 -9.64 -19.95 -19.33
CA CYS A 101 -8.75 -21.11 -19.45
C CYS A 101 -9.01 -21.90 -20.75
N ASP A 102 -10.27 -22.02 -21.17
CA ASP A 102 -10.65 -22.75 -22.39
C ASP A 102 -10.18 -22.02 -23.66
N ASP A 103 -10.28 -20.68 -23.69
CA ASP A 103 -9.80 -19.83 -24.79
C ASP A 103 -8.27 -19.95 -24.98
N ALA A 104 -7.55 -20.25 -23.89
CA ALA A 104 -6.11 -20.49 -23.87
C ALA A 104 -5.71 -21.98 -24.05
N CYS A 105 -6.67 -22.87 -24.34
CA CYS A 105 -6.47 -24.33 -24.41
C CYS A 105 -5.87 -24.94 -23.12
N MET A 106 -6.25 -24.38 -21.96
CA MET A 106 -5.83 -24.81 -20.63
C MET A 106 -7.01 -25.37 -19.83
N ASP A 107 -6.73 -26.24 -18.87
CA ASP A 107 -7.73 -26.78 -17.94
C ASP A 107 -7.83 -25.90 -16.68
N GLU A 108 -9.04 -25.69 -16.19
CA GLU A 108 -9.32 -24.98 -14.92
C GLU A 108 -9.05 -25.90 -13.72
N VAL A 109 -8.37 -25.38 -12.69
CA VAL A 109 -8.14 -26.09 -11.42
C VAL A 109 -8.71 -25.28 -10.25
N LEU A 110 -9.75 -25.81 -9.60
CA LEU A 110 -10.34 -25.28 -8.38
C LEU A 110 -9.41 -25.53 -7.17
N THR A 111 -9.16 -24.50 -6.34
CA THR A 111 -8.30 -24.62 -5.16
C THR A 111 -9.10 -24.62 -3.85
N ALA A 112 -9.09 -25.76 -3.14
CA ALA A 112 -9.10 -25.79 -1.68
C ALA A 112 -8.64 -27.17 -1.17
N ARG A 113 -7.64 -27.20 -0.26
CA ARG A 113 -7.63 -28.15 0.86
C ARG A 113 -6.65 -27.76 1.96
N CYS A 114 -7.14 -27.90 3.19
CA CYS A 114 -6.54 -27.56 4.49
C CYS A 114 -5.64 -28.69 5.01
N ASP A 115 -4.83 -28.41 6.02
CA ASP A 115 -4.28 -29.47 6.87
C ASP A 115 -4.90 -29.45 8.28
N SER A 116 -5.23 -30.64 8.78
CA SER A 116 -5.85 -30.87 10.07
C SER A 116 -4.79 -31.16 11.12
N ARG A 117 -4.54 -30.16 11.99
CA ARG A 117 -3.56 -30.20 13.10
C ARG A 117 -2.12 -30.21 12.55
N ASP A 118 -1.31 -29.23 12.94
CA ASP A 118 0.14 -29.15 12.64
C ASP A 118 0.54 -28.51 11.29
N GLY A 119 -0.39 -27.89 10.57
CA GLY A 119 -0.15 -27.29 9.24
C GLY A 119 -1.23 -26.29 8.82
N THR A 120 -1.59 -25.35 9.69
CA THR A 120 -2.64 -24.38 9.38
C THR A 120 -2.19 -23.35 8.34
N CYS A 121 -2.72 -23.51 7.13
CA CYS A 121 -2.73 -22.53 6.03
C CYS A 121 -3.71 -21.39 6.31
N CYS A 122 -3.22 -20.15 6.19
CA CYS A 122 -4.04 -18.96 5.96
C CYS A 122 -3.37 -18.15 4.85
N TRP A 123 -4.17 -17.55 3.96
CA TRP A 123 -4.23 -16.10 3.76
C TRP A 123 -5.55 -15.79 3.03
N THR A 124 -6.46 -15.12 3.72
CA THR A 124 -7.71 -14.61 3.16
C THR A 124 -7.50 -13.20 2.65
N GLY A 125 -7.90 -12.93 1.42
CA GLY A 125 -8.06 -11.58 0.91
C GLY A 125 -7.84 -11.48 -0.59
N LEU A 126 -8.84 -11.90 -1.38
CA LEU A 126 -9.26 -11.36 -2.67
C LEU A 126 -10.19 -12.41 -3.33
N PRO A 127 -11.44 -12.07 -3.70
CA PRO A 127 -12.27 -12.96 -4.50
C PRO A 127 -11.74 -12.95 -5.95
N GLU A 128 -11.76 -14.11 -6.63
CA GLU A 128 -11.62 -14.26 -8.10
C GLU A 128 -10.22 -14.52 -8.72
N LYS A 129 -9.28 -15.20 -8.04
CA LYS A 129 -8.12 -15.79 -8.74
C LYS A 129 -8.46 -17.20 -9.26
N LYS A 130 -8.46 -17.42 -10.59
CA LYS A 130 -8.55 -18.76 -11.21
C LYS A 130 -7.16 -19.26 -11.59
N LEU A 131 -6.86 -20.53 -11.30
CA LEU A 131 -5.65 -21.21 -11.77
C LEU A 131 -5.96 -22.02 -13.03
N CYS A 132 -5.17 -21.82 -14.10
CA CYS A 132 -5.23 -22.64 -15.31
C CYS A 132 -3.95 -23.49 -15.42
N TYR A 133 -4.06 -24.72 -15.94
CA TYR A 133 -2.92 -25.58 -16.24
C TYR A 133 -2.90 -25.98 -17.73
N PRO A 134 -1.71 -26.12 -18.35
CA PRO A 134 -1.60 -26.62 -19.71
C PRO A 134 -2.19 -28.03 -19.83
N ARG A 135 -3.00 -28.29 -20.86
CA ARG A 135 -3.39 -29.67 -21.20
C ARG A 135 -2.17 -30.44 -21.68
N ASP A 136 -1.90 -31.58 -21.05
CA ASP A 136 -0.84 -32.47 -21.48
C ASP A 136 -0.97 -32.85 -22.96
N GLY A 137 0.01 -32.43 -23.77
CA GLY A 137 0.11 -32.78 -25.18
C GLY A 137 -0.46 -31.78 -26.18
N GLU A 138 -1.03 -30.64 -25.74
CA GLU A 138 -1.39 -29.52 -26.62
C GLU A 138 -0.36 -28.39 -26.51
N VAL A 139 0.18 -27.94 -27.64
CA VAL A 139 1.01 -26.74 -27.70
C VAL A 139 0.07 -25.54 -27.55
N PRO A 140 0.29 -24.61 -26.61
CA PRO A 140 -0.53 -23.40 -26.50
C PRO A 140 -0.65 -22.72 -27.87
N MET A 141 -1.85 -22.27 -28.22
CA MET A 141 -2.10 -21.63 -29.50
C MET A 141 -1.20 -20.39 -29.63
N GLU A 142 -0.36 -20.34 -30.67
CA GLU A 142 0.37 -19.11 -31.03
C GLU A 142 -0.65 -18.05 -31.46
N VAL A 143 -0.97 -17.13 -30.56
CA VAL A 143 -1.79 -15.96 -30.88
C VAL A 143 -0.95 -15.04 -31.76
N SER A 144 -1.41 -14.80 -32.99
CA SER A 144 -0.68 -13.99 -33.96
C SER A 144 -0.42 -12.58 -33.44
N HIS A 145 0.85 -12.17 -33.41
CA HIS A 145 1.29 -10.83 -33.03
C HIS A 145 0.65 -9.75 -33.91
N THR A 146 -0.28 -8.99 -33.35
CA THR A 146 -0.66 -7.68 -33.86
C THR A 146 -0.07 -6.64 -32.93
N ASN A 147 1.26 -6.56 -32.94
CA ASN A 147 2.04 -5.59 -32.17
C ASN A 147 1.66 -4.20 -32.68
N SER A 148 0.74 -3.52 -32.01
CA SER A 148 0.45 -2.13 -32.30
C SER A 148 1.43 -1.31 -31.46
N GLY A 149 2.25 -0.46 -32.08
CA GLY A 149 3.25 0.36 -31.36
C GLY A 149 2.66 1.29 -30.28
N LEU A 150 1.33 1.28 -30.08
CA LEU A 150 0.63 2.00 -29.03
C LEU A 150 0.75 1.29 -27.68
N GLU A 151 0.77 -0.05 -27.60
CA GLU A 151 0.76 -0.77 -26.32
C GLU A 151 2.14 -0.79 -25.65
N CYS A 152 3.23 -0.97 -26.40
CA CYS A 152 4.57 -0.80 -25.83
C CYS A 152 4.81 0.65 -25.37
N ALA A 153 4.29 1.65 -26.10
CA ALA A 153 4.38 3.04 -25.69
C ALA A 153 3.61 3.32 -24.38
N MET A 154 2.62 2.50 -24.02
CA MET A 154 1.95 2.57 -22.71
C MET A 154 2.84 2.01 -21.59
N CYS A 155 3.65 0.98 -21.85
CA CYS A 155 4.62 0.49 -20.88
C CYS A 155 5.69 1.55 -20.56
N ASP A 156 6.15 2.27 -21.58
CA ASP A 156 7.16 3.33 -21.44
C ASP A 156 6.68 4.47 -20.51
N VAL A 157 5.38 4.77 -20.47
CA VAL A 157 4.80 5.75 -19.51
C VAL A 157 5.15 5.41 -18.07
N PHE A 158 5.14 4.12 -17.73
CA PHE A 158 5.45 3.61 -16.40
C PHE A 158 6.94 3.26 -16.21
N GLY A 159 7.78 3.45 -17.25
CA GLY A 159 9.18 3.03 -17.23
C GLY A 159 9.33 1.51 -17.29
N PHE A 160 8.32 0.81 -17.81
CA PHE A 160 8.28 -0.66 -17.83
C PHE A 160 8.79 -1.18 -19.17
N ILE A 161 9.40 -2.36 -19.13
CA ILE A 161 9.93 -3.02 -20.31
C ILE A 161 8.77 -3.70 -21.04
N CYS A 162 8.53 -3.30 -22.29
CA CYS A 162 7.64 -4.03 -23.17
C CYS A 162 8.30 -5.34 -23.61
N ASN A 163 7.79 -6.49 -23.17
CA ASN A 163 8.27 -7.79 -23.62
C ASN A 163 7.27 -8.44 -24.59
N SER A 164 7.73 -8.67 -25.83
CA SER A 164 6.96 -9.33 -26.89
C SER A 164 7.23 -10.85 -26.99
N THR A 165 8.12 -11.40 -26.16
CA THR A 165 8.54 -12.82 -26.21
C THR A 165 7.85 -13.67 -25.13
N THR A 166 7.36 -14.84 -25.54
CA THR A 166 6.42 -15.72 -24.81
C THR A 166 7.07 -16.71 -23.83
N GLU A 167 8.39 -16.64 -23.58
CA GLU A 167 9.06 -17.50 -22.61
C GLU A 167 9.55 -16.67 -21.42
N LEU A 168 8.85 -16.76 -20.29
CA LEU A 168 9.21 -16.08 -19.04
C LEU A 168 9.39 -17.08 -17.89
N GLU A 169 10.31 -16.75 -16.98
CA GLU A 169 10.49 -17.45 -15.71
C GLU A 169 9.39 -17.08 -14.69
N LEU A 170 9.27 -17.90 -13.66
CA LEU A 170 8.10 -18.03 -12.78
C LEU A 170 7.91 -16.93 -11.72
N ASP A 171 8.77 -15.91 -11.72
CA ASP A 171 8.94 -14.91 -10.66
C ASP A 171 8.71 -13.45 -11.13
N GLN A 172 8.22 -13.22 -12.35
CA GLN A 172 7.99 -11.87 -12.88
C GLN A 172 6.57 -11.35 -12.58
N LEU A 173 6.45 -10.06 -12.28
CA LEU A 173 5.19 -9.34 -12.02
C LEU A 173 4.51 -8.86 -13.31
N PHE A 174 3.18 -8.95 -13.36
CA PHE A 174 2.37 -8.72 -14.56
C PHE A 174 1.35 -7.59 -14.37
N LEU A 175 1.26 -6.68 -15.34
CA LEU A 175 0.10 -5.82 -15.54
C LEU A 175 -0.81 -6.47 -16.59
N ASP A 176 -2.06 -6.75 -16.25
CA ASP A 176 -2.99 -7.47 -17.14
C ASP A 176 -3.73 -6.52 -18.11
N GLY A 177 -3.90 -6.96 -19.36
CA GLY A 177 -4.53 -6.21 -20.46
C GLY A 177 -4.06 -6.71 -21.83
N ASP A 178 -4.99 -7.18 -22.66
CA ASP A 178 -4.83 -8.11 -23.79
C ASP A 178 -3.72 -7.93 -24.85
N HIS A 179 -2.84 -6.92 -24.86
CA HIS A 179 -1.95 -6.72 -26.01
C HIS A 179 -0.52 -6.13 -25.80
N ALA A 180 -0.03 -5.91 -24.58
CA ALA A 180 1.43 -5.87 -24.32
C ALA A 180 1.73 -6.26 -22.87
N ARG A 181 2.74 -7.11 -22.66
CA ARG A 181 3.23 -7.46 -21.32
C ARG A 181 4.21 -6.39 -20.87
N CYS A 182 3.73 -5.44 -20.07
CA CYS A 182 4.59 -4.47 -19.40
C CYS A 182 5.22 -5.14 -18.18
N LEU A 183 6.53 -5.36 -18.23
CA LEU A 183 7.30 -5.89 -17.11
C LEU A 183 7.93 -4.74 -16.33
N PRO A 184 7.86 -4.75 -14.98
CA PRO A 184 8.65 -3.81 -14.20
C PRO A 184 10.15 -4.00 -14.53
N PRO A 185 10.98 -2.97 -14.36
CA PRO A 185 12.41 -3.12 -14.61
C PRO A 185 12.99 -4.20 -13.67
N PRO A 186 14.10 -4.86 -14.09
CA PRO A 186 14.67 -5.96 -13.33
C PRO A 186 14.95 -5.57 -11.88
N PRO A 187 14.74 -6.48 -10.92
CA PRO A 187 15.06 -6.23 -9.53
C PRO A 187 16.49 -5.76 -9.32
N VAL A 188 16.66 -4.79 -8.43
CA VAL A 188 17.97 -4.26 -8.08
C VAL A 188 18.66 -5.21 -7.09
N PRO A 189 19.90 -5.67 -7.36
CA PRO A 189 20.63 -6.48 -6.40
C PRO A 189 20.91 -5.71 -5.09
N LEU A 190 20.40 -6.25 -3.98
CA LEU A 190 20.59 -5.65 -2.66
C LEU A 190 21.92 -6.07 -2.04
N CYS A 191 22.43 -5.22 -1.15
CA CYS A 191 23.64 -5.48 -0.36
C CYS A 191 23.25 -5.79 1.09
N ASP A 192 23.78 -6.90 1.61
CA ASP A 192 23.64 -7.23 3.03
C ASP A 192 24.66 -6.44 3.84
N THR A 193 24.19 -5.88 4.95
CA THR A 193 25.01 -5.26 6.00
C THR A 193 24.94 -6.10 7.27
N GLU A 194 25.81 -5.84 8.24
CA GLU A 194 25.85 -6.63 9.47
C GLU A 194 24.52 -6.57 10.25
N TYR A 195 24.21 -7.60 11.04
CA TYR A 195 22.93 -7.68 11.75
C TYR A 195 22.71 -6.56 12.77
N ASN A 196 23.79 -5.94 13.25
CA ASN A 196 23.78 -4.81 14.19
C ASN A 196 23.95 -3.44 13.49
N GLU A 197 24.05 -3.42 12.17
CA GLU A 197 23.93 -2.23 11.33
C GLU A 197 22.50 -2.16 10.79
N PHE A 198 21.89 -0.99 10.79
CA PHE A 198 20.51 -0.82 10.36
C PHE A 198 20.32 0.49 9.61
N THR A 199 19.70 0.40 8.43
CA THR A 199 19.49 1.55 7.54
C THR A 199 18.00 1.71 7.24
N VAL A 200 17.46 2.89 7.52
CA VAL A 200 16.04 3.22 7.37
C VAL A 200 15.89 4.43 6.47
N ILE A 201 15.08 4.32 5.41
CA ILE A 201 14.67 5.46 4.60
C ILE A 201 13.27 5.90 5.05
N SER A 202 13.04 7.20 5.20
CA SER A 202 11.69 7.78 5.25
C SER A 202 11.45 8.56 3.97
N TYR A 203 10.29 8.34 3.34
CA TYR A 203 9.97 9.00 2.08
C TYR A 203 8.48 9.30 1.92
N ASN A 204 8.15 10.60 1.93
CA ASN A 204 6.89 11.11 1.43
C ASN A 204 6.92 11.04 -0.11
N VAL A 205 6.08 10.20 -0.70
CA VAL A 205 6.05 9.96 -2.15
C VAL A 205 4.97 10.75 -2.88
N TYR A 206 4.22 11.58 -2.15
CA TYR A 206 3.28 12.51 -2.74
C TYR A 206 2.25 11.85 -3.67
N GLU A 207 1.66 10.72 -3.30
CA GLU A 207 0.59 10.07 -4.08
C GLU A 207 -0.77 10.74 -3.84
N ILE A 208 -0.80 12.07 -3.79
CA ILE A 208 -2.01 12.82 -3.44
C ILE A 208 -3.23 12.38 -4.26
N PRO A 209 -4.43 12.31 -3.63
CA PRO A 209 -5.61 11.79 -4.29
C PRO A 209 -5.96 12.52 -5.60
N TYR A 210 -6.30 11.77 -6.65
CA TYR A 210 -6.65 12.32 -7.97
C TYR A 210 -7.67 13.47 -7.98
N PRO A 211 -8.71 13.49 -7.12
CA PRO A 211 -9.61 14.64 -7.02
C PRO A 211 -8.94 15.98 -6.69
N VAL A 212 -7.73 15.95 -6.10
CA VAL A 212 -6.89 17.13 -5.83
C VAL A 212 -6.12 17.55 -7.09
N GLY A 213 -5.56 16.59 -7.83
CA GLY A 213 -4.91 16.83 -9.11
C GLY A 213 -4.14 15.62 -9.65
N GLN A 214 -3.58 15.74 -10.85
CA GLN A 214 -2.72 14.72 -11.46
C GLN A 214 -1.30 15.25 -11.56
N PHE A 215 -0.41 14.72 -10.72
CA PHE A 215 0.99 15.11 -10.57
C PHE A 215 1.90 13.93 -10.85
N GLY A 216 1.56 13.13 -11.87
CA GLY A 216 2.31 11.96 -12.27
C GLY A 216 2.40 10.89 -11.17
N GLN A 217 1.39 10.77 -10.30
CA GLN A 217 1.45 9.90 -9.12
C GLN A 217 1.79 8.46 -9.50
N ARG A 218 1.12 7.89 -10.51
CA ARG A 218 1.40 6.52 -10.97
C ARG A 218 2.79 6.45 -11.59
N GLU A 219 3.09 7.33 -12.53
CA GLU A 219 4.36 7.36 -13.26
C GLU A 219 5.57 7.47 -12.33
N ARG A 220 5.47 8.27 -11.27
CA ARG A 220 6.49 8.40 -10.22
C ARG A 220 6.59 7.13 -9.38
N LEU A 221 5.48 6.64 -8.84
CA LEU A 221 5.47 5.44 -7.99
C LEU A 221 6.02 4.20 -8.68
N CYS A 222 5.83 4.04 -9.99
CA CYS A 222 6.42 2.93 -10.77
C CYS A 222 7.95 2.93 -10.73
N ARG A 223 8.58 4.11 -10.60
CA ARG A 223 10.03 4.30 -10.68
C ARG A 223 10.70 4.31 -9.31
N ILE A 224 9.97 4.71 -8.27
CA ILE A 224 10.50 4.90 -6.92
C ILE A 224 11.24 3.67 -6.37
N PRO A 225 10.69 2.43 -6.38
CA PRO A 225 11.37 1.27 -5.81
C PRO A 225 12.75 1.01 -6.40
N ASN A 226 12.87 0.93 -7.74
CA ASN A 226 14.16 0.65 -8.37
C ASN A 226 15.15 1.80 -8.16
N ARG A 227 14.71 3.06 -8.33
CA ARG A 227 15.60 4.21 -8.14
C ARG A 227 16.12 4.30 -6.70
N LEU A 228 15.27 4.07 -5.69
CA LEU A 228 15.71 4.03 -4.28
C LEU A 228 16.78 2.98 -4.05
N LEU A 229 16.62 1.79 -4.62
CA LEU A 229 17.50 0.66 -4.37
C LEU A 229 18.76 0.68 -5.21
N GLU A 230 18.75 1.36 -6.35
CA GLU A 230 19.95 1.66 -7.14
C GLU A 230 20.88 2.63 -6.39
N GLU A 231 20.31 3.67 -5.74
CA GLU A 231 21.08 4.63 -4.94
C GLU A 231 21.46 4.06 -3.55
N HIS A 232 20.58 3.27 -2.94
CA HIS A 232 20.75 2.73 -1.59
C HIS A 232 20.47 1.22 -1.50
N PRO A 233 21.31 0.37 -2.13
CA PRO A 233 21.10 -1.09 -2.14
C PRO A 233 21.24 -1.76 -0.76
N GLY A 234 21.82 -1.05 0.21
CA GLY A 234 22.00 -1.51 1.59
C GLY A 234 20.86 -1.14 2.55
N VAL A 235 19.79 -0.49 2.09
CA VAL A 235 18.65 -0.13 2.94
C VAL A 235 17.97 -1.39 3.49
N ASP A 236 17.55 -1.35 4.75
CA ASP A 236 16.87 -2.46 5.43
C ASP A 236 15.35 -2.27 5.46
N VAL A 237 14.92 -1.03 5.71
CA VAL A 237 13.52 -0.64 5.91
C VAL A 237 13.22 0.68 5.21
N ILE A 238 12.05 0.80 4.60
CA ILE A 238 11.55 2.04 4.00
C ILE A 238 10.20 2.36 4.64
N ILE A 239 10.06 3.57 5.17
CA ILE A 239 8.83 4.11 5.72
C ILE A 239 8.25 5.05 4.66
N PHE A 240 7.11 4.68 4.10
CA PHE A 240 6.42 5.50 3.11
C PHE A 240 5.36 6.39 3.77
N GLN A 241 5.23 7.62 3.27
CA GLN A 241 4.13 8.53 3.57
C GLN A 241 3.41 8.91 2.27
N GLU A 242 2.14 9.29 2.39
CA GLU A 242 1.27 9.65 1.26
C GLU A 242 1.13 8.57 0.18
N VAL A 243 0.96 7.31 0.58
CA VAL A 243 0.59 6.21 -0.32
C VAL A 243 -0.89 5.85 -0.14
N PHE A 244 -1.77 6.62 -0.80
CA PHE A 244 -3.21 6.52 -0.60
C PHE A 244 -3.86 5.43 -1.44
N LYS A 245 -3.62 5.40 -2.76
CA LYS A 245 -4.16 4.35 -3.66
C LYS A 245 -3.17 3.19 -3.81
N GLY A 246 -1.88 3.47 -3.72
CA GLY A 246 -0.81 2.48 -3.73
C GLY A 246 -0.56 1.87 -5.10
N GLY A 247 0.29 2.49 -5.90
CA GLY A 247 1.12 1.76 -6.87
C GLY A 247 1.02 2.18 -8.34
N CYS A 248 1.67 1.36 -9.15
CA CYS A 248 1.77 1.50 -10.59
C CYS A 248 0.60 0.79 -11.26
N GLY A 249 -0.59 1.42 -11.21
CA GLY A 249 -1.78 0.83 -11.83
C GLY A 249 -2.51 -0.16 -10.95
N TYR A 250 -3.04 0.32 -9.81
CA TYR A 250 -3.98 -0.40 -8.96
C TYR A 250 -5.14 -1.06 -9.75
N GLU A 251 -5.63 -0.41 -10.81
CA GLU A 251 -6.66 -0.94 -11.73
C GLU A 251 -6.21 -2.18 -12.51
N PHE A 252 -4.91 -2.34 -12.71
CA PHE A 252 -4.26 -3.43 -13.43
C PHE A 252 -3.61 -4.45 -12.48
N GLY A 253 -3.79 -4.27 -11.16
CA GLY A 253 -3.39 -5.24 -10.14
C GLY A 253 -1.94 -5.15 -9.65
N VAL A 254 -1.21 -4.06 -9.91
CA VAL A 254 0.17 -3.88 -9.40
C VAL A 254 0.24 -2.72 -8.40
N SER A 255 0.47 -3.07 -7.14
CA SER A 255 0.65 -2.11 -6.05
C SER A 255 2.12 -1.70 -5.89
N LEU A 256 2.37 -0.63 -5.13
CA LEU A 256 3.74 -0.26 -4.72
C LEU A 256 4.41 -1.38 -3.91
N LYS A 257 3.63 -2.10 -3.10
CA LYS A 257 4.12 -3.24 -2.29
C LYS A 257 4.56 -4.40 -3.18
N ASP A 258 3.88 -4.63 -4.29
CA ASP A 258 4.28 -5.64 -5.27
C ASP A 258 5.63 -5.29 -5.93
N LEU A 259 5.81 -4.02 -6.33
CA LEU A 259 7.09 -3.55 -6.89
C LEU A 259 8.24 -3.62 -5.86
N LEU A 260 7.96 -3.34 -4.60
CA LEU A 260 8.92 -3.51 -3.51
C LEU A 260 9.27 -4.99 -3.28
N ALA A 261 8.27 -5.88 -3.28
CA ALA A 261 8.47 -7.31 -3.14
C ALA A 261 9.31 -7.89 -4.29
N ALA A 262 9.10 -7.42 -5.52
CA ALA A 262 9.93 -7.74 -6.68
C ALA A 262 11.42 -7.45 -6.43
N ASN A 263 11.69 -6.40 -5.64
CA ASN A 263 13.02 -5.95 -5.28
C ASN A 263 13.54 -6.48 -3.94
N GLY A 264 12.89 -7.50 -3.36
CA GLY A 264 13.35 -8.14 -2.12
C GLY A 264 12.78 -7.54 -0.82
N PHE A 265 11.89 -6.56 -0.90
CA PHE A 265 11.12 -6.04 0.26
C PHE A 265 9.80 -6.80 0.40
N ILE A 266 9.89 -8.08 0.77
CA ILE A 266 8.75 -9.01 0.79
C ILE A 266 7.87 -8.87 2.04
N TYR A 267 8.28 -8.08 3.02
CA TYR A 267 7.51 -7.81 4.23
C TYR A 267 7.03 -6.37 4.22
N SER A 268 5.76 -6.14 4.54
CA SER A 268 5.24 -4.80 4.72
C SER A 268 4.09 -4.80 5.73
N THR A 269 3.89 -3.66 6.39
CA THR A 269 2.74 -3.50 7.26
C THR A 269 1.47 -3.25 6.46
N THR A 270 0.32 -3.41 7.11
CA THR A 270 -0.92 -2.75 6.68
C THR A 270 -0.72 -1.23 6.59
N THR A 271 -1.44 -0.59 5.65
CA THR A 271 -1.44 0.87 5.55
C THR A 271 -2.30 1.43 6.67
N VAL A 272 -1.81 2.46 7.37
CA VAL A 272 -2.53 3.06 8.50
C VAL A 272 -3.93 3.48 8.09
N GLY A 273 -4.93 3.02 8.83
CA GLY A 273 -6.33 3.38 8.59
C GLY A 273 -6.90 2.82 7.27
N ASP A 274 -6.38 1.69 6.80
CA ASP A 274 -6.95 0.87 5.73
C ASP A 274 -7.65 -0.38 6.32
N PRO A 275 -8.92 -0.67 5.99
CA PRO A 275 -9.80 0.11 5.12
C PRO A 275 -10.20 1.46 5.72
N PRO A 276 -10.40 2.50 4.90
CA PRO A 276 -10.72 3.85 5.38
C PRO A 276 -12.15 3.98 5.95
N GLU A 277 -12.35 5.02 6.77
CA GLU A 277 -13.66 5.36 7.34
C GLU A 277 -14.55 6.06 6.31
N MET A 278 -15.12 5.26 5.40
CA MET A 278 -15.78 5.68 4.14
C MET A 278 -16.73 6.89 4.23
N TYR A 279 -17.42 7.11 5.36
CA TYR A 279 -18.40 8.20 5.50
C TYR A 279 -17.82 9.54 5.96
N PHE A 280 -16.66 9.53 6.61
CA PHE A 280 -16.07 10.74 7.23
C PHE A 280 -14.65 10.99 6.77
N ARG A 281 -13.84 9.94 6.63
CA ARG A 281 -12.42 9.98 6.24
C ARG A 281 -12.19 8.95 5.12
N PRO A 282 -12.56 9.28 3.86
CA PRO A 282 -12.62 8.31 2.76
C PRO A 282 -11.25 7.83 2.26
N TYR A 283 -10.16 8.39 2.76
CA TYR A 283 -8.80 7.98 2.41
C TYR A 283 -8.08 7.42 3.63
N ASN A 284 -7.21 6.42 3.40
CA ASN A 284 -6.32 5.90 4.43
C ASN A 284 -5.29 6.97 4.85
N GLY A 285 -4.46 6.68 5.85
CA GLY A 285 -3.42 7.60 6.33
C GLY A 285 -2.19 7.70 5.42
N GLY A 286 -2.08 6.85 4.41
CA GLY A 286 -0.96 6.85 3.46
C GLY A 286 0.38 6.36 4.03
N VAL A 287 0.42 5.84 5.26
CA VAL A 287 1.65 5.42 5.93
C VAL A 287 1.73 3.89 5.99
N PHE A 288 2.85 3.33 5.55
CA PHE A 288 3.20 1.92 5.80
C PHE A 288 4.71 1.73 5.86
N ILE A 289 5.15 0.61 6.44
CA ILE A 289 6.55 0.24 6.56
C ILE A 289 6.82 -0.96 5.64
N ALA A 290 7.81 -0.85 4.77
CA ALA A 290 8.34 -1.94 3.94
C ALA A 290 9.68 -2.42 4.49
N SER A 291 9.90 -3.73 4.53
CA SER A 291 11.08 -4.35 5.12
C SER A 291 11.59 -5.50 4.27
N ARG A 292 12.92 -5.61 4.16
CA ARG A 292 13.61 -6.82 3.66
C ARG A 292 13.53 -7.98 4.64
N TRP A 293 13.42 -7.64 5.92
CA TRP A 293 13.52 -8.56 7.04
C TRP A 293 12.14 -8.88 7.63
N PRO A 294 11.94 -10.08 8.19
CA PRO A 294 10.66 -10.49 8.76
C PRO A 294 10.09 -9.48 9.76
N ILE A 295 8.83 -9.09 9.56
CA ILE A 295 8.03 -8.36 10.55
C ILE A 295 7.42 -9.41 11.49
N LEU A 296 7.88 -9.44 12.73
CA LEU A 296 7.43 -10.35 13.78
C LEU A 296 6.10 -9.93 14.40
N GLU A 297 5.88 -8.62 14.48
CA GLU A 297 4.68 -8.00 15.04
C GLU A 297 4.44 -6.68 14.32
N GLU A 298 3.18 -6.38 13.99
CA GLU A 298 2.77 -5.07 13.49
C GLU A 298 1.61 -4.53 14.31
N SER A 299 1.51 -3.21 14.38
CA SER A 299 0.36 -2.50 14.96
C SER A 299 0.21 -1.14 14.30
N SER A 300 -0.95 -0.51 14.46
CA SER A 300 -1.16 0.87 14.01
C SER A 300 -2.18 1.60 14.87
N THR A 301 -2.17 2.92 14.80
CA THR A 301 -3.21 3.79 15.36
C THR A 301 -3.48 4.95 14.42
N THR A 302 -4.69 5.50 14.45
CA THR A 302 -5.05 6.73 13.74
C THR A 302 -5.10 7.90 14.71
N PHE A 303 -4.71 9.09 14.27
CA PHE A 303 -4.93 10.31 15.01
C PHE A 303 -6.42 10.68 15.03
N ASP A 304 -6.81 11.40 16.07
CA ASP A 304 -8.10 12.06 16.16
C ASP A 304 -8.31 13.03 14.97
N PRO A 305 -9.54 13.13 14.43
CA PRO A 305 -9.85 14.02 13.32
C PRO A 305 -9.66 15.48 13.70
N VAL A 306 -9.11 16.26 12.77
CA VAL A 306 -8.81 17.68 12.93
C VAL A 306 -9.57 18.51 11.90
N PRO A 307 -10.00 19.75 12.20
CA PRO A 307 -10.81 20.56 11.30
C PRO A 307 -9.96 21.28 10.23
N THR A 308 -9.12 20.52 9.53
CA THR A 308 -8.24 20.96 8.43
C THR A 308 -8.58 20.18 7.16
N GLU A 309 -7.85 20.41 6.07
CA GLU A 309 -7.96 19.61 4.85
C GLU A 309 -7.64 18.12 5.08
N ASP A 310 -6.81 17.80 6.07
CA ASP A 310 -6.47 16.43 6.48
C ASP A 310 -7.65 15.68 7.12
N ILE A 311 -8.80 16.33 7.37
CA ILE A 311 -9.99 15.67 7.93
C ILE A 311 -10.46 14.47 7.11
N TYR A 312 -10.15 14.43 5.81
CA TYR A 312 -10.53 13.34 4.92
C TYR A 312 -9.58 12.13 4.97
N LEU A 313 -8.47 12.24 5.69
CA LEU A 313 -7.42 11.23 5.78
C LEU A 313 -7.43 10.58 7.18
N THR A 314 -7.20 9.26 7.24
CA THR A 314 -6.97 8.55 8.52
C THR A 314 -5.49 8.53 8.89
N LYS A 315 -4.83 9.71 8.92
CA LYS A 315 -3.41 9.86 9.32
C LYS A 315 -3.15 9.24 10.70
N GLY A 316 -1.93 8.76 10.94
CA GLY A 316 -1.60 8.06 12.17
C GLY A 316 -0.19 7.49 12.21
N VAL A 317 -0.02 6.40 12.94
CA VAL A 317 1.28 5.78 13.21
C VAL A 317 1.23 4.29 12.85
N ALA A 318 2.19 3.83 12.06
CA ALA A 318 2.48 2.42 11.82
C ALA A 318 3.61 1.95 12.76
N TYR A 319 3.55 0.71 13.20
CA TYR A 319 4.59 0.06 14.01
C TYR A 319 4.93 -1.31 13.44
N ALA A 320 6.23 -1.62 13.39
CA ALA A 320 6.76 -2.92 13.01
C ALA A 320 7.89 -3.34 13.95
N LYS A 321 7.79 -4.54 14.51
CA LYS A 321 8.90 -5.26 15.15
C LYS A 321 9.58 -6.14 14.12
N ILE A 322 10.84 -5.89 13.83
CA ILE A 322 11.57 -6.49 12.70
C ILE A 322 12.78 -7.26 13.23
N GLU A 323 12.99 -8.48 12.74
CA GLU A 323 14.19 -9.27 13.05
C GLU A 323 15.14 -9.31 11.85
N LYS A 324 16.28 -8.64 11.97
CA LYS A 324 17.37 -8.73 10.98
C LYS A 324 18.31 -9.87 11.35
N SER A 325 18.41 -10.86 10.46
CA SER A 325 19.24 -12.06 10.65
C SER A 325 20.27 -12.19 9.55
N THR A 326 21.53 -12.32 9.94
CA THR A 326 22.67 -12.61 9.04
C THR A 326 23.40 -13.87 9.52
N ASN A 327 24.43 -14.30 8.79
CA ASN A 327 25.28 -15.41 9.23
C ASN A 327 26.03 -15.12 10.56
N ALA A 328 26.21 -13.85 10.91
CA ALA A 328 26.94 -13.43 12.10
C ALA A 328 26.05 -13.33 13.36
N GLY A 329 24.72 -13.22 13.20
CA GLY A 329 23.79 -13.06 14.31
C GLY A 329 22.43 -12.55 13.89
N SER A 330 21.55 -12.37 14.88
CA SER A 330 20.22 -11.77 14.72
C SER A 330 20.05 -10.61 15.72
N LYS A 331 19.31 -9.58 15.32
CA LYS A 331 18.91 -8.49 16.20
C LYS A 331 17.51 -7.99 15.84
N VAL A 332 16.74 -7.65 16.88
CA VAL A 332 15.40 -7.09 16.77
C VAL A 332 15.49 -5.56 16.72
N TYR A 333 14.67 -4.95 15.87
CA TYR A 333 14.52 -3.52 15.71
C TYR A 333 13.04 -3.14 15.74
N HIS A 334 12.71 -2.01 16.34
CA HIS A 334 11.35 -1.48 16.40
C HIS A 334 11.25 -0.22 15.57
N ILE A 335 10.38 -0.24 14.57
CA ILE A 335 10.23 0.87 13.62
C ILE A 335 8.84 1.47 13.76
N PHE A 336 8.80 2.79 13.93
CA PHE A 336 7.58 3.58 13.86
C PHE A 336 7.60 4.46 12.61
N GLY A 337 6.49 4.48 11.89
CA GLY A 337 6.27 5.34 10.73
C GLY A 337 5.11 6.29 10.97
N THR A 338 5.22 7.56 10.60
CA THR A 338 4.10 8.52 10.73
C THR A 338 4.11 9.60 9.65
N HIS A 339 3.00 10.35 9.57
CA HIS A 339 2.88 11.57 8.78
C HIS A 339 1.97 12.54 9.55
N PHE A 340 2.50 13.68 9.96
CA PHE A 340 1.78 14.67 10.76
C PHE A 340 0.96 15.64 9.90
N GLN A 341 0.20 16.51 10.57
CA GLN A 341 -0.59 17.58 9.96
C GLN A 341 0.30 18.50 9.12
N PHE A 342 -0.05 18.66 7.84
CA PHE A 342 0.65 19.55 6.92
C PHE A 342 0.25 21.03 7.14
N THR A 343 1.09 21.94 6.68
CA THR A 343 0.79 23.38 6.63
C THR A 343 0.56 23.79 5.16
N PRO A 344 -0.60 24.34 4.79
CA PRO A 344 -0.82 24.81 3.43
C PRO A 344 0.20 25.87 2.98
N SER A 345 0.67 25.75 1.74
CA SER A 345 1.58 26.72 1.14
C SER A 345 1.08 28.17 1.29
N GLY A 346 1.96 29.06 1.76
CA GLY A 346 1.67 30.48 1.97
C GLY A 346 0.94 30.80 3.28
N THR A 347 0.74 29.82 4.17
CA THR A 347 0.26 30.02 5.55
C THR A 347 1.41 29.89 6.57
N ASP A 348 1.20 30.37 7.78
CA ASP A 348 2.20 30.29 8.86
C ASP A 348 2.10 28.93 9.56
N HIS A 349 3.22 28.24 9.76
CA HIS A 349 3.25 26.94 10.45
C HIS A 349 2.64 27.04 11.85
N ALA A 350 2.80 28.18 12.52
CA ALA A 350 2.27 28.41 13.86
C ALA A 350 0.75 28.18 13.98
N ASP A 351 0.00 28.34 12.87
CA ASP A 351 -1.45 28.10 12.84
C ASP A 351 -1.81 26.61 13.01
N TYR A 352 -0.86 25.70 12.78
CA TYR A 352 -1.03 24.24 12.80
C TYR A 352 -0.23 23.54 13.91
N ASP A 353 0.65 24.24 14.62
CA ASP A 353 1.53 23.70 15.67
C ASP A 353 0.77 22.95 16.78
N THR A 354 -0.37 23.49 17.22
CA THR A 354 -1.16 22.83 18.28
C THR A 354 -1.67 21.46 17.84
N ILE A 355 -1.96 21.27 16.54
CA ILE A 355 -2.37 19.98 16.01
C ILE A 355 -1.20 18.99 16.05
N ARG A 356 -0.01 19.42 15.61
CA ARG A 356 1.20 18.58 15.64
C ARG A 356 1.59 18.18 17.06
N VAL A 357 1.40 19.06 18.06
CA VAL A 357 1.57 18.72 19.48
C VAL A 357 0.57 17.65 19.95
N LEU A 358 -0.69 17.74 19.53
CA LEU A 358 -1.69 16.71 19.88
C LEU A 358 -1.39 15.36 19.21
N GLN A 359 -0.92 15.38 17.96
CA GLN A 359 -0.50 14.17 17.24
C GLN A 359 0.75 13.55 17.86
N SER A 360 1.74 14.35 18.26
CA SER A 360 2.94 13.85 18.94
C SER A 360 2.62 13.22 20.29
N GLN A 361 1.67 13.78 21.05
CA GLN A 361 1.18 13.17 22.29
C GLN A 361 0.46 11.83 22.05
N GLN A 362 -0.41 11.74 21.04
CA GLN A 362 -1.08 10.48 20.67
C GLN A 362 -0.07 9.42 20.21
N MET A 363 0.92 9.83 19.43
CA MET A 363 2.02 8.94 19.02
C MET A 363 2.82 8.45 20.22
N ALA A 364 3.23 9.32 21.14
CA ALA A 364 3.98 8.93 22.34
C ALA A 364 3.20 7.93 23.22
N GLN A 365 1.87 8.11 23.34
CA GLN A 365 1.01 7.15 24.03
C GLN A 365 0.98 5.78 23.33
N PHE A 366 0.85 5.78 22.00
CA PHE A 366 0.87 4.56 21.19
C PHE A 366 2.21 3.83 21.28
N MET A 367 3.34 4.54 21.20
CA MET A 367 4.68 3.97 21.34
C MET A 367 4.87 3.34 22.72
N THR A 368 4.44 4.02 23.78
CA THR A 368 4.49 3.49 25.16
C THR A 368 3.66 2.21 25.30
N ALA A 369 2.51 2.12 24.63
CA ALA A 369 1.63 0.96 24.68
C ALA A 369 2.25 -0.31 24.05
N GLN A 370 3.28 -0.18 23.21
CA GLN A 370 3.98 -1.34 22.64
C GLN A 370 4.89 -2.07 23.66
N ASN A 371 5.11 -1.50 24.85
CA ASN A 371 5.90 -2.10 25.94
C ASN A 371 7.28 -2.63 25.48
N ILE A 372 7.98 -1.85 24.67
CA ILE A 372 9.25 -2.26 24.06
C ILE A 372 10.35 -2.33 25.14
N PRO A 373 11.18 -3.41 25.18
CA PRO A 373 12.34 -3.49 26.04
C PRO A 373 13.31 -2.31 25.89
N GLN A 374 13.93 -1.88 26.99
CA GLN A 374 14.87 -0.74 26.97
C GLN A 374 16.21 -1.07 26.29
N ASP A 375 16.52 -2.36 26.14
CA ASP A 375 17.72 -2.89 25.50
C ASP A 375 17.54 -3.22 24.01
N GLU A 376 16.35 -2.99 23.46
CA GLU A 376 16.09 -3.12 22.01
C GLU A 376 16.11 -1.74 21.32
N PRO A 377 16.66 -1.62 20.10
CA PRO A 377 16.64 -0.39 19.31
C PRO A 377 15.22 0.04 18.91
N VAL A 378 14.94 1.33 19.02
CA VAL A 378 13.69 1.93 18.53
C VAL A 378 13.97 3.15 17.66
N ILE A 379 13.45 3.11 16.43
CA ILE A 379 13.63 4.11 15.39
C ILE A 379 12.25 4.63 14.97
N LEU A 380 12.12 5.94 14.83
CA LEU A 380 10.92 6.62 14.37
C LEU A 380 11.26 7.39 13.10
N GLY A 381 10.51 7.22 12.01
CA GLY A 381 10.65 8.04 10.82
C GLY A 381 9.33 8.51 10.25
N GLY A 382 9.39 9.58 9.48
CA GLY A 382 8.23 10.17 8.83
C GLY A 382 8.41 11.63 8.43
N ASP A 383 7.43 12.13 7.71
CA ASP A 383 7.20 13.55 7.51
C ASP A 383 6.47 14.09 8.75
N LEU A 384 7.20 14.86 9.57
CA LEU A 384 6.66 15.44 10.80
C LEU A 384 6.06 16.83 10.57
N ASN A 385 6.14 17.34 9.34
CA ASN A 385 5.62 18.66 8.93
C ASN A 385 6.04 19.79 9.90
N VAL A 386 7.25 19.68 10.45
CA VAL A 386 7.83 20.68 11.34
C VAL A 386 9.13 21.19 10.75
N ASP A 387 9.10 22.42 10.26
CA ASP A 387 10.26 23.04 9.64
C ASP A 387 11.34 23.36 10.66
N SER A 388 12.43 22.60 10.63
CA SER A 388 13.57 22.80 11.53
C SER A 388 14.39 24.06 11.23
N ILE A 389 14.21 24.70 10.07
CA ILE A 389 14.95 25.89 9.66
C ILE A 389 14.36 27.13 10.33
N LYS A 390 13.03 27.30 10.30
CA LYS A 390 12.37 28.48 10.87
C LYS A 390 11.67 28.23 12.22
N TYR A 391 11.24 27.00 12.49
CA TYR A 391 10.44 26.64 13.66
C TYR A 391 11.14 25.60 14.54
N SER A 392 12.45 25.79 14.76
CA SER A 392 13.29 24.88 15.55
C SER A 392 12.79 24.65 16.98
N ASP A 393 12.21 25.68 17.61
CA ASP A 393 11.67 25.57 18.98
C ASP A 393 10.44 24.64 19.03
N HIS A 394 9.59 24.69 18.01
CA HIS A 394 8.44 23.80 17.90
C HIS A 394 8.88 22.37 17.59
N ARG A 395 9.87 22.19 16.70
CA ARG A 395 10.51 20.88 16.48
C ARG A 395 11.01 20.28 17.79
N ASP A 396 11.76 21.06 18.59
CA ASP A 396 12.32 20.58 19.85
C ASP A 396 11.21 20.22 20.85
N GLU A 397 10.13 20.98 20.91
CA GLU A 397 8.93 20.63 21.70
C GLU A 397 8.36 19.27 21.29
N LEU A 398 8.18 19.01 19.98
CA LEU A 398 7.68 17.72 19.50
C LEU A 398 8.63 16.58 19.88
N PHE A 399 9.94 16.77 19.71
CA PHE A 399 10.94 15.75 20.04
C PHE A 399 11.05 15.47 21.53
N ASP A 400 10.87 16.49 22.38
CA ASP A 400 10.78 16.34 23.83
C ASP A 400 9.52 15.55 24.24
N ILE A 401 8.36 15.81 23.62
CA ILE A 401 7.11 15.07 23.87
C ILE A 401 7.29 13.59 23.48
N ILE A 402 7.89 13.34 22.32
CA ILE A 402 8.10 11.99 21.79
C ILE A 402 9.22 11.27 22.57
N GLY A 403 10.17 12.02 23.13
CA GLY A 403 11.38 11.48 23.74
C GLY A 403 12.34 10.91 22.70
N ALA A 404 12.54 11.62 21.58
CA ALA A 404 13.39 11.20 20.47
C ALA A 404 14.55 12.18 20.23
N THR A 405 15.62 11.69 19.60
CA THR A 405 16.79 12.48 19.23
C THR A 405 17.05 12.35 17.73
N VAL A 406 17.37 13.47 17.09
CA VAL A 406 17.85 13.50 15.70
C VAL A 406 19.31 13.05 15.66
N PRO A 407 19.66 12.08 14.79
CA PRO A 407 21.06 11.79 14.49
C PRO A 407 21.79 13.03 13.92
N PRO A 408 23.13 13.06 13.95
CA PRO A 408 23.89 14.07 13.24
C PRO A 408 23.49 14.12 11.75
N ILE A 409 23.03 15.29 11.30
CA ILE A 409 22.72 15.53 9.89
C ILE A 409 24.04 15.68 9.13
N ILE A 410 24.18 14.92 8.04
CA ILE A 410 25.31 14.92 7.12
C ILE A 410 24.82 15.11 5.68
N GLY A 411 25.76 15.17 4.73
CA GLY A 411 25.46 15.36 3.32
C GLY A 411 25.44 16.83 2.90
N ASP A 412 25.11 17.06 1.64
CA ASP A 412 25.16 18.38 1.01
C ASP A 412 23.80 19.12 1.03
N LEU A 413 22.68 18.40 1.19
CA LEU A 413 21.35 18.98 1.25
C LEU A 413 21.03 19.46 2.67
N ASP A 414 20.46 20.66 2.77
CA ASP A 414 20.03 21.31 4.02
C ASP A 414 18.51 21.43 4.14
N THR A 415 17.77 20.75 3.26
CA THR A 415 16.31 20.78 3.14
C THR A 415 15.78 19.40 2.74
N THR A 416 14.55 19.06 3.12
CA THR A 416 13.82 17.87 2.65
C THR A 416 12.62 18.22 1.78
N PHE A 417 12.22 19.49 1.74
CA PHE A 417 11.26 20.04 0.79
C PHE A 417 11.86 21.31 0.21
N ASP A 418 12.08 21.37 -1.11
CA ASP A 418 12.65 22.55 -1.75
C ASP A 418 12.03 22.81 -3.14
N PRO A 419 11.07 23.75 -3.25
CA PRO A 419 10.39 24.05 -4.50
C PRO A 419 11.29 24.76 -5.54
N VAL A 420 12.51 25.17 -5.17
CA VAL A 420 13.46 25.81 -6.09
C VAL A 420 14.16 24.77 -6.95
N ILE A 421 14.59 23.67 -6.34
CA ILE A 421 15.36 22.61 -7.01
C ILE A 421 14.57 21.31 -7.22
N ASN A 422 13.44 21.14 -6.54
CA ASN A 422 12.47 20.07 -6.75
C ASN A 422 11.23 20.64 -7.44
N GLN A 423 10.94 20.20 -8.66
CA GLN A 423 9.84 20.78 -9.44
C GLN A 423 8.95 19.68 -10.03
N LEU A 424 7.80 19.46 -9.39
CA LEU A 424 6.68 18.74 -9.99
C LEU A 424 5.85 19.68 -10.87
N PRO A 425 5.72 19.43 -12.19
CA PRO A 425 4.93 20.27 -13.07
C PRO A 425 3.46 20.34 -12.63
N GLY A 426 2.90 21.55 -12.65
CA GLY A 426 1.48 21.79 -12.38
C GLY A 426 1.09 22.05 -10.93
N GLU A 427 2.00 21.81 -9.97
CA GLU A 427 1.69 21.92 -8.54
C GLU A 427 1.55 23.36 -8.04
N GLY A 428 2.33 24.28 -8.61
CA GLY A 428 2.15 25.71 -8.37
C GLY A 428 2.43 26.11 -6.91
N PHE A 429 3.65 25.87 -6.44
CA PHE A 429 4.20 26.27 -5.13
C PHE A 429 4.34 27.79 -4.91
N ILE A 430 3.28 28.57 -5.16
CA ILE A 430 3.32 30.02 -4.99
C ILE A 430 3.49 30.35 -3.51
N GLY A 431 4.68 30.82 -3.14
CA GLY A 431 5.01 31.24 -1.78
C GLY A 431 5.56 30.13 -0.88
N ALA A 432 5.69 28.90 -1.40
CA ALA A 432 6.43 27.86 -0.69
C ALA A 432 7.93 28.19 -0.68
N ILE A 433 8.61 27.69 0.34
CA ILE A 433 10.00 27.99 0.65
C ILE A 433 10.72 26.67 0.97
N PRO A 434 12.05 26.63 0.91
CA PRO A 434 12.78 25.44 1.31
C PRO A 434 12.65 25.19 2.82
N GLU A 435 12.42 23.94 3.19
CA GLU A 435 12.12 23.47 4.56
C GLU A 435 12.78 22.12 4.81
N TRP A 436 12.98 21.78 6.09
CA TRP A 436 13.34 20.42 6.50
C TRP A 436 12.24 19.87 7.39
N LEU A 437 11.50 18.89 6.89
CA LEU A 437 10.26 18.33 7.42
C LEU A 437 10.34 16.83 7.75
N ASP A 438 11.26 16.12 7.10
CA ASP A 438 11.37 14.66 7.15
C ASP A 438 12.50 14.21 8.07
N TYR A 439 12.25 13.16 8.86
CA TYR A 439 13.20 12.70 9.87
C TYR A 439 13.27 11.18 9.98
N VAL A 440 14.43 10.69 10.43
CA VAL A 440 14.61 9.37 11.04
C VAL A 440 15.34 9.57 12.36
N LEU A 441 14.67 9.21 13.47
CA LEU A 441 15.03 9.54 14.85
C LEU A 441 15.24 8.26 15.67
N THR A 442 15.96 8.38 16.79
CA THR A 442 16.10 7.31 17.79
C THR A 442 15.39 7.69 19.09
N LEU A 443 14.68 6.77 19.73
CA LEU A 443 14.05 7.05 21.02
C LEU A 443 15.06 6.98 22.16
N ASN A 444 14.99 7.96 23.06
CA ASN A 444 15.95 8.18 24.15
C ASN A 444 15.89 7.13 25.26
N ALA A 445 14.73 6.49 25.45
CA ALA A 445 14.49 5.51 26.51
C ALA A 445 14.91 4.07 26.15
N HIS A 446 15.43 3.86 24.94
CA HIS A 446 15.74 2.55 24.37
C HIS A 446 17.23 2.44 23.99
N GLN A 447 17.63 1.31 23.40
CA GLN A 447 19.03 1.09 23.06
C GLN A 447 19.52 2.18 22.10
N GLN A 448 20.54 2.93 22.53
CA GLN A 448 21.15 3.96 21.70
C GLN A 448 22.15 3.35 20.71
N PRO A 449 22.24 3.89 19.49
CA PRO A 449 23.27 3.49 18.55
C PRO A 449 24.66 3.93 19.05
N SER A 450 25.70 3.15 18.77
CA SER A 450 27.09 3.57 18.94
C SER A 450 27.56 4.56 17.88
N SER A 451 26.90 4.57 16.72
CA SER A 451 27.08 5.55 15.65
C SER A 451 25.77 5.71 14.87
N SER A 452 25.45 6.95 14.51
CA SER A 452 24.30 7.24 13.67
C SER A 452 24.52 8.46 12.78
N SER A 453 23.78 8.54 11.68
CA SER A 453 23.68 9.72 10.83
C SER A 453 22.30 9.85 10.22
N LEU A 454 21.95 11.05 9.78
CA LEU A 454 20.78 11.35 8.96
C LEU A 454 21.26 12.13 7.73
N GLU A 455 20.82 11.73 6.54
CA GLU A 455 21.18 12.40 5.29
C GLU A 455 19.94 12.55 4.43
N ALA A 456 19.73 13.73 3.83
CA ALA A 456 18.74 13.91 2.78
C ALA A 456 19.40 13.66 1.42
N PHE A 457 18.68 13.03 0.49
CA PHE A 457 19.15 12.81 -0.87
C PHE A 457 18.04 13.07 -1.88
N ARG A 458 18.39 13.61 -3.05
CA ARG A 458 17.41 13.91 -4.10
C ARG A 458 17.22 12.69 -4.99
N LEU A 459 16.01 12.14 -4.98
CA LEU A 459 15.66 11.00 -5.82
C LEU A 459 14.97 11.45 -7.12
N VAL A 460 15.57 11.09 -8.26
CA VAL A 460 15.06 11.39 -9.60
C VAL A 460 14.96 10.14 -10.47
N SER A 461 14.11 10.18 -11.50
CA SER A 461 14.10 9.19 -12.58
C SER A 461 15.40 9.22 -13.37
N HIS A 462 15.66 8.16 -14.15
CA HIS A 462 16.80 8.13 -15.06
C HIS A 462 16.69 9.25 -16.11
N TYR A 463 17.82 9.85 -16.50
CA TYR A 463 17.83 11.00 -17.41
C TYR A 463 17.30 10.69 -18.82
N ASP A 464 17.42 9.43 -19.25
CA ASP A 464 16.87 8.88 -20.49
C ASP A 464 15.41 8.40 -20.35
N ASP A 465 14.84 8.49 -19.15
CA ASP A 465 13.44 8.16 -18.84
C ASP A 465 12.75 9.29 -18.03
N PRO A 466 12.51 10.46 -18.64
CA PRO A 466 11.77 11.54 -18.00
C PRO A 466 10.28 11.20 -17.87
N ILE A 467 9.65 11.65 -16.78
CA ILE A 467 8.20 11.52 -16.58
C ILE A 467 7.49 12.61 -17.38
N MET A 468 6.44 12.21 -18.08
CA MET A 468 5.62 13.10 -18.90
C MET A 468 4.34 13.51 -18.16
N TYR A 469 4.20 14.81 -17.92
CA TYR A 469 3.06 15.43 -17.25
C TYR A 469 2.20 16.14 -18.28
N CYS A 470 0.95 15.71 -18.46
CA CYS A 470 0.03 16.29 -19.43
C CYS A 470 -1.25 16.78 -18.73
N TYR A 471 -1.91 17.76 -19.35
CA TYR A 471 -3.23 18.28 -18.95
C TYR A 471 -3.31 19.02 -17.60
N PRO A 472 -2.68 20.19 -17.44
CA PRO A 472 -2.66 20.92 -16.17
C PRO A 472 -4.02 21.51 -15.73
N ASP A 473 -5.05 21.57 -16.58
CA ASP A 473 -6.27 22.38 -16.35
C ASP A 473 -7.58 21.57 -16.25
N MET A 474 -7.54 20.25 -16.09
CA MET A 474 -8.74 19.41 -15.97
C MET A 474 -8.86 18.77 -14.57
N VAL A 475 -10.10 18.70 -14.07
CA VAL A 475 -10.41 17.99 -12.83
C VAL A 475 -10.52 16.50 -13.14
N TYR A 476 -9.72 15.69 -12.46
CA TYR A 476 -9.68 14.24 -12.63
C TYR A 476 -10.18 13.54 -11.39
N THR A 477 -10.93 12.45 -11.59
CA THR A 477 -11.34 11.56 -10.48
C THR A 477 -10.50 10.29 -10.44
N ASP A 478 -9.73 10.03 -11.51
CA ASP A 478 -8.78 8.94 -11.61
C ASP A 478 -7.64 9.28 -12.58
N PHE A 479 -6.69 8.37 -12.69
CA PHE A 479 -5.57 8.46 -13.63
C PHE A 479 -6.04 8.60 -15.07
N ILE A 480 -5.38 9.51 -15.80
CA ILE A 480 -5.53 9.62 -17.24
C ILE A 480 -4.21 9.30 -17.90
N PHE A 481 -4.26 8.33 -18.82
CA PHE A 481 -3.13 8.03 -19.70
C PHE A 481 -2.71 9.26 -20.49
N PRO A 482 -1.40 9.55 -20.56
CA PRO A 482 -0.91 10.60 -21.42
C PRO A 482 -1.34 10.40 -22.89
N PRO A 483 -1.49 11.49 -23.66
CA PRO A 483 -1.90 11.47 -25.07
C PRO A 483 -0.80 10.92 -26.02
N ILE A 484 -0.25 9.74 -25.74
CA ILE A 484 0.89 9.14 -26.48
C ILE A 484 0.64 8.92 -27.98
N SER A 485 -0.62 8.99 -28.43
CA SER A 485 -1.01 8.89 -29.84
C SER A 485 -0.79 10.18 -30.66
N TYR A 486 -0.53 11.31 -30.01
CA TYR A 486 -0.29 12.58 -30.67
C TYR A 486 1.15 12.71 -31.19
N SER A 487 1.37 13.57 -32.19
CA SER A 487 2.73 13.77 -32.72
C SER A 487 3.64 14.41 -31.67
N PRO A 488 4.97 14.20 -31.75
CA PRO A 488 5.92 14.80 -30.81
C PRO A 488 5.80 16.32 -30.69
N GLU A 489 5.48 17.03 -31.78
CA GLU A 489 5.29 18.49 -31.72
C GLU A 489 4.06 18.89 -30.90
N VAL A 490 3.00 18.08 -30.96
CA VAL A 490 1.77 18.31 -30.22
C VAL A 490 1.97 17.97 -28.74
N LEU A 491 2.63 16.85 -28.45
CA LEU A 491 3.02 16.47 -27.09
C LEU A 491 3.90 17.54 -26.42
N ALA A 492 4.92 18.03 -27.13
CA ALA A 492 5.80 19.10 -26.63
C ALA A 492 5.07 20.44 -26.36
N ALA A 493 3.90 20.65 -26.96
CA ALA A 493 3.08 21.84 -26.73
C ALA A 493 2.08 21.69 -25.58
N MET A 494 1.76 20.46 -25.14
CA MET A 494 0.72 20.17 -24.14
C MET A 494 1.22 19.48 -22.88
N CYS A 495 2.42 18.91 -22.91
CA CYS A 495 3.02 18.18 -21.81
C CYS A 495 4.34 18.83 -21.38
N THR A 496 4.66 18.68 -20.11
CA THR A 496 5.95 19.04 -19.52
C THR A 496 6.65 17.76 -19.08
N PHE A 497 7.98 17.73 -19.18
CA PHE A 497 8.79 16.61 -18.74
C PHE A 497 9.51 16.98 -17.44
N ALA A 498 9.53 16.08 -16.48
CA ALA A 498 10.26 16.25 -15.22
C ALA A 498 10.89 14.92 -14.78
N TYR A 499 11.86 15.04 -13.88
CA TYR A 499 12.65 13.90 -13.37
C TYR A 499 12.38 13.64 -11.89
N ASP A 500 11.92 14.64 -11.15
CA ASP A 500 11.68 14.51 -9.72
C ASP A 500 10.56 13.50 -9.42
N LEU A 501 10.81 12.61 -8.47
CA LEU A 501 9.90 11.50 -8.13
C LEU A 501 8.94 11.80 -6.98
N SER A 502 9.12 12.92 -6.28
CA SER A 502 8.25 13.45 -5.24
C SER A 502 8.57 14.94 -5.05
N ASP A 503 7.72 15.69 -4.38
CA ASP A 503 7.98 17.06 -3.92
C ASP A 503 8.86 17.10 -2.65
N HIS A 504 8.97 15.96 -1.95
CA HIS A 504 9.93 15.75 -0.87
C HIS A 504 11.19 15.02 -1.35
N PHE A 505 12.31 15.33 -0.70
CA PHE A 505 13.53 14.53 -0.73
C PHE A 505 13.46 13.46 0.38
N PRO A 506 13.72 12.18 0.05
CA PRO A 506 13.85 11.16 1.07
C PRO A 506 15.01 11.46 2.02
N VAL A 507 14.87 11.00 3.26
CA VAL A 507 15.94 10.99 4.26
C VAL A 507 16.33 9.57 4.61
N ILE A 508 17.63 9.33 4.79
CA ILE A 508 18.20 8.04 5.18
C ILE A 508 18.88 8.15 6.54
N GLY A 509 18.42 7.36 7.49
CA GLY A 509 19.05 7.15 8.79
C GLY A 509 19.93 5.91 8.76
N THR A 510 21.21 6.04 9.10
CA THR A 510 22.11 4.90 9.29
C THR A 510 22.45 4.74 10.76
N PHE A 511 22.48 3.50 11.25
CA PHE A 511 22.67 3.20 12.66
C PHE A 511 23.56 1.97 12.84
N THR A 512 24.44 2.01 13.84
CA THR A 512 25.15 0.83 14.33
C THR A 512 24.87 0.69 15.80
N PHE A 513 24.43 -0.50 16.22
CA PHE A 513 24.14 -0.81 17.61
C PHE A 513 25.16 -1.78 18.18
N GLN A 514 25.36 -1.72 19.49
CA GLN A 514 26.14 -2.73 20.19
C GLN A 514 25.31 -4.01 20.38
N ASN A 515 26.00 -5.12 20.56
CA ASN A 515 25.39 -6.42 20.86
C ASN A 515 24.63 -6.41 22.18
#